data_AF-A0A1J3HSU9-F1
#
_entry.id   AF-A0A1J3HSU9-F1
#
_cell.length_a   1.000
_cell.length_b   1.000
_cell.length_c   1.000
_cell.angle_alpha   90.00
_cell.angle_beta   90.00
_cell.angle_gamma   90.00
#
_symmetry.space_group_name_H-M   'P 1'
#
loop_
_entity.id
_entity.type
_entity.pdbx_description
1 polymer ?
#
loop_
_entity_poly.entity_id
_entity_poly.type
_entity_poly.pdbx_seq_one_letter_code
_entity_poly.pdbx_strand_id
1 'polypeptide(L)' 'TEMKDDDRDQSCRFEVVRQRARTIRAITEPMLSAHFGDAIIDRLFNKYTYHLSQHYDTLRNKPTVNFFVSLTRK' A
#
# COMPACT_ATOMS: atom_id res chain seq x y z
N THR A 1 -19.93 -15.37 21.54
CA THR A 1 -19.51 -15.60 20.14
C THR A 1 -18.74 -14.41 19.56
N GLU A 2 -18.20 -13.52 20.38
CA GLU A 2 -17.58 -12.25 19.95
C GLU A 2 -16.08 -12.37 19.61
N MET A 3 -15.38 -13.43 20.02
CA MET A 3 -13.96 -13.65 19.68
C MET A 3 -13.66 -13.91 18.19
N LYS A 4 -14.66 -14.30 17.38
CA LYS A 4 -14.43 -14.71 15.98
C LYS A 4 -14.53 -13.59 14.95
N ASP A 5 -15.08 -12.44 15.34
CA ASP A 5 -15.30 -11.32 14.42
C ASP A 5 -14.12 -10.35 14.43
N ASP A 6 -13.53 -10.09 15.60
CA ASP A 6 -12.37 -9.21 15.76
C ASP A 6 -11.10 -9.78 15.08
N ASP A 7 -10.84 -11.09 15.23
CA ASP A 7 -9.74 -11.78 14.55
C ASP A 7 -9.89 -11.78 13.02
N ARG A 8 -11.13 -11.84 12.53
CA ARG A 8 -11.41 -11.79 11.08
C ARG A 8 -11.20 -10.40 10.50
N ASP A 9 -11.64 -9.36 11.22
CA ASP A 9 -11.39 -7.97 10.83
C ASP A 9 -9.89 -7.67 10.80
N GLN A 10 -9.15 -8.11 11.83
CA GLN A 10 -7.71 -7.91 11.90
C GLN A 10 -6.95 -8.65 10.77
N SER A 11 -7.33 -9.89 10.47
CA SER A 11 -6.76 -10.64 9.33
C SER A 11 -7.04 -9.96 7.99
N CYS A 12 -8.26 -9.48 7.77
CA CYS A 12 -8.65 -8.74 6.58
C CYS A 12 -7.83 -7.45 6.42
N ARG A 13 -7.67 -6.69 7.51
CA ARG A 13 -6.83 -5.48 7.54
C ARG A 13 -5.39 -5.77 7.13
N PHE A 14 -4.79 -6.82 7.70
CA PHE A 14 -3.41 -7.21 7.37
C PHE A 14 -3.24 -7.61 5.91
N GLU A 15 -4.21 -8.32 5.33
CA GLU A 15 -4.17 -8.69 3.91
C GLU A 15 -4.24 -7.47 3.00
N VAL A 16 -5.16 -6.53 3.27
CA VAL A 16 -5.28 -5.28 2.50
C VAL A 16 -4.02 -4.43 2.59
N VAL A 17 -3.44 -4.30 3.80
CA VAL A 17 -2.18 -3.57 4.02
C VAL A 17 -1.05 -4.19 3.21
N ARG A 18 -0.90 -5.52 3.28
CA ARG A 18 0.15 -6.24 2.54
C ARG A 18 -0.02 -6.06 1.04
N GLN A 19 -1.25 -6.14 0.54
CA GLN A 19 -1.53 -5.97 -0.88
C GLN A 19 -1.20 -4.56 -1.36
N ARG A 20 -1.59 -3.52 -0.60
CA ARG A 20 -1.21 -2.13 -0.90
C ARG A 20 0.30 -1.93 -0.90
N ALA A 21 1.00 -2.47 0.10
CA ALA A 21 2.46 -2.39 0.17
C ALA A 21 3.14 -3.02 -1.05
N ARG A 22 2.64 -4.19 -1.49
CA ARG A 22 3.13 -4.88 -2.70
C ARG A 22 2.89 -4.06 -3.97
N THR A 23 1.70 -3.47 -4.14
CA THR A 23 1.41 -2.63 -5.31
C THR A 23 2.35 -1.44 -5.39
N ILE A 24 2.55 -0.72 -4.28
CA ILE A 24 3.45 0.43 -4.24
C ILE A 24 4.90 0.00 -4.46
N ARG A 25 5.31 -1.14 -3.89
CA ARG A 25 6.62 -1.73 -4.13
C ARG A 25 6.87 -2.00 -5.61
N ALA A 26 5.96 -2.71 -6.27
CA ALA A 26 6.09 -3.05 -7.68
C ALA A 26 6.24 -1.80 -8.59
N ILE A 27 5.60 -0.68 -8.24
CA ILE A 27 5.68 0.57 -9.02
C ILE A 27 6.99 1.33 -8.75
N THR A 28 7.42 1.39 -7.48
CA THR A 28 8.46 2.33 -7.04
C THR A 28 9.84 1.71 -6.83
N GLU A 29 9.91 0.39 -6.63
CA GLU A 29 11.17 -0.34 -6.36
C GLU A 29 12.25 -0.11 -7.43
N PRO A 30 11.97 -0.13 -8.75
CA PRO A 30 13.01 0.12 -9.75
C PRO A 30 13.64 1.52 -9.61
N MET A 31 12.83 2.54 -9.36
CA MET A 31 13.30 3.92 -9.15
C MET A 31 14.10 4.05 -7.86
N LEU A 32 13.64 3.42 -6.78
CA LEU A 32 14.29 3.46 -5.47
C LEU A 32 15.62 2.68 -5.48
N SER A 33 15.66 1.52 -6.13
CA SER A 33 16.88 0.73 -6.30
C SER A 33 17.91 1.48 -7.15
N ALA A 34 17.50 2.09 -8.27
CA ALA A 34 18.41 2.87 -9.11
C ALA A 34 19.06 4.05 -8.37
N HIS A 35 18.38 4.64 -7.39
CA HIS A 35 18.87 5.80 -6.65
C HIS A 35 19.61 5.45 -5.34
N PHE A 36 19.16 4.43 -4.62
CA PHE A 36 19.65 4.09 -3.28
C PHE A 36 20.34 2.72 -3.19
N GLY A 37 20.26 1.91 -4.25
CA GLY A 37 20.73 0.52 -4.29
C GLY A 37 19.73 -0.48 -3.70
N ASP A 38 19.92 -1.76 -4.03
CA ASP A 38 19.03 -2.85 -3.61
C ASP A 38 19.08 -3.16 -2.12
N ALA A 39 20.22 -2.86 -1.47
CA ALA A 39 20.49 -3.24 -0.08
C ALA A 39 19.46 -2.68 0.92
N ILE A 40 18.74 -1.61 0.58
CA ILE A 40 17.77 -0.98 1.48
C ILE A 40 16.31 -1.40 1.23
N ILE A 41 16.01 -2.03 0.09
CA ILE A 41 14.64 -2.14 -0.43
C ILE A 41 13.75 -2.96 0.50
N ASP A 42 14.21 -4.13 0.94
CA ASP A 42 13.42 -4.98 1.84
C ASP A 42 13.17 -4.31 3.18
N ARG A 43 14.19 -3.67 3.76
CA ARG A 43 14.05 -2.93 5.03
C ARG A 43 13.07 -1.76 4.88
N LEU A 44 13.14 -1.05 3.76
CA LEU A 44 12.26 0.07 3.45
C LEU A 44 10.81 -0.40 3.37
N PHE A 45 10.51 -1.45 2.59
CA PHE A 45 9.15 -1.94 2.43
C PHE A 45 8.59 -2.65 3.67
N ASN A 46 9.45 -3.24 4.51
CA ASN A 46 9.04 -3.74 5.83
C ASN A 46 8.56 -2.59 6.73
N LYS A 47 9.32 -1.48 6.80
CA LYS A 47 8.91 -0.28 7.55
C LYS A 47 7.65 0.35 6.94
N TYR A 48 7.58 0.43 5.62
CA TYR A 48 6.41 0.96 4.92
C TYR A 48 5.15 0.18 5.26
N THR A 49 5.21 -1.15 5.23
CA THR A 49 4.09 -2.03 5.59
C THR A 49 3.66 -1.84 7.05
N TYR A 50 4.64 -1.73 7.97
CA TYR A 50 4.36 -1.44 9.38
C TYR A 50 3.60 -0.12 9.55
N HIS A 51 4.09 0.97 8.95
CA HIS A 51 3.43 2.28 9.03
C HIS A 51 2.05 2.29 8.35
N LEU A 52 1.89 1.57 7.23
CA LEU A 52 0.58 1.37 6.59
C LEU A 52 -0.42 0.70 7.52
N SER A 53 0.02 -0.29 8.33
CA SER A 53 -0.86 -0.98 9.27
C SER A 53 -1.31 -0.07 10.41
N GLN A 54 -0.42 0.77 10.93
CA GLN A 54 -0.73 1.73 11.99
C GLN A 54 -1.70 2.83 11.53
N HIS A 55 -1.60 3.25 10.27
CA HIS A 55 -2.43 4.31 9.70
C HIS A 55 -3.53 3.79 8.76
N TYR A 56 -3.89 2.52 8.88
CA TYR A 56 -4.83 1.85 7.98
C TYR A 56 -6.17 2.58 7.90
N ASP A 57 -6.76 2.93 9.04
CA ASP A 57 -8.10 3.54 9.09
C ASP A 57 -8.12 4.92 8.40
N THR A 58 -7.05 5.70 8.54
CA THR A 58 -6.89 6.98 7.85
C THR A 58 -6.68 6.79 6.34
N LEU A 59 -5.90 5.79 5.92
CA LEU A 59 -5.62 5.52 4.51
C LEU A 59 -6.77 4.83 3.77
N ARG A 60 -7.58 4.04 4.49
CA ARG A 60 -8.76 3.36 3.95
C ARG A 60 -9.80 4.36 3.49
N ASN A 61 -10.00 5.41 4.27
CA ASN A 61 -11.02 6.43 4.01
C ASN A 61 -10.53 7.55 3.07
N LYS A 62 -9.27 7.46 2.58
CA LYS A 62 -8.69 8.46 1.68
C LYS A 62 -9.05 8.12 0.22
N PRO A 63 -9.83 8.97 -0.48
CA PRO A 63 -10.25 8.68 -1.85
C PRO A 63 -9.06 8.77 -2.81
N THR A 64 -9.08 7.93 -3.85
CA THR A 64 -8.19 8.09 -5.01
C THR A 64 -8.88 9.02 -6.01
N VAL A 65 -8.17 10.04 -6.48
CA VAL A 65 -8.69 10.97 -7.50
C VAL A 65 -8.18 10.51 -8.86
N ASN A 66 -9.09 10.07 -9.73
CA ASN A 66 -8.77 9.66 -11.09
C ASN A 66 -9.21 10.75 -12.07
N PHE A 67 -8.27 11.27 -12.84
CA PHE A 67 -8.57 12.23 -13.91
C PHE A 67 -8.70 11.49 -15.23
N PHE A 68 -9.87 11.62 -15.87
CA PHE A 68 -10.13 11.11 -17.21
C PHE A 68 -10.16 12.27 -18.19
N VAL A 69 -9.38 12.16 -19.26
CA VAL A 69 -9.29 13.18 -20.31
C VAL A 69 -9.57 12.52 -21.64
N SER A 70 -10.53 13.06 -22.40
CA SER A 70 -10.84 12.64 -23.77
C SER A 70 -10.45 13.76 -24.72
N LEU A 71 -9.62 13.44 -25.73
CA LEU A 71 -9.07 14.40 -26.68
C LEU A 71 -9.47 14.01 -28.10
N THR A 72 -9.97 14.97 -28.86
CA THR A 72 -10.19 14.82 -30.31
C THR A 72 -9.19 15.70 -31.04
N ARG A 73 -8.49 15.13 -32.04
CA ARG A 73 -7.59 15.88 -32.90
C ARG A 73 -8.39 16.97 -33.65
N LYS A 74 -7.92 18.21 -33.62
CA LYS A 74 -8.45 19.28 -34.47
C LYS A 74 -8.04 19.07 -35.93
#